data_AF-A0A426RSE0-F1
#
_entry.id   AF-A0A426RSE0-F1
#
_cell.length_a   1.000
_cell.length_b   1.000
_cell.length_c   1.000
_cell.angle_alpha   90.00
_cell.angle_beta   90.00
_cell.angle_gamma   90.00
#
_symmetry.space_group_name_H-M   'P 1'
#
loop_
_entity.id
_entity.type
_entity.pdbx_description
1 polymer ?
#
loop_
_entity_poly.entity_id
_entity_poly.type
_entity_poly.pdbx_seq_one_letter_code
_entity_poly.pdbx_strand_id
1 'polypeptide(L)'
;MSLAMKRLQNIGWLALVFMVAILLYPLSLNVAATHSDLVAVDREILETKREISFLQAEIRTRASLQQLEEWNELLYGYQPPLAQQFVNGEAALAELTGDLQETKPVMMASADIDVAPSANQANPAPTIEAVVKKSTAIAAAVATPIFAEPVKRAAPKPVAPKVEQTRTERLARMDETLLSDDLLRDISAKSANERRR
;
A
#
# COMPACT_ATOMS: atom_id res chain seq x y z
N MET A 1 37.39 -70.53 27.85
CA MET A 1 36.28 -69.57 28.07
C MET A 1 36.66 -68.08 28.02
N SER A 2 37.95 -67.69 28.00
CA SER A 2 38.36 -66.27 28.01
C SER A 2 38.12 -65.49 26.70
N LEU A 3 38.19 -66.16 25.54
CA LEU A 3 38.04 -65.52 24.23
C LEU A 3 36.63 -64.96 23.97
N ALA A 4 35.59 -65.69 24.37
CA ALA A 4 34.20 -65.25 24.21
C ALA A 4 33.88 -64.00 25.07
N MET A 5 34.45 -63.93 26.27
CA MET A 5 34.27 -62.78 27.18
C MET A 5 34.91 -61.50 26.62
N LYS A 6 36.13 -61.59 26.06
CA LYS A 6 36.80 -60.45 25.41
C LYS A 6 36.05 -59.97 24.16
N ARG A 7 35.46 -60.89 23.39
CA ARG A 7 34.63 -60.54 22.21
C ARG A 7 33.36 -59.79 22.64
N LEU A 8 32.70 -60.24 23.70
CA LEU A 8 31.52 -59.57 24.26
C LEU A 8 31.85 -58.17 24.79
N GLN A 9 33.00 -57.99 25.44
CA GLN A 9 33.47 -56.68 25.91
C GLN A 9 33.74 -55.71 24.75
N ASN A 10 34.33 -56.19 23.66
CA ASN A 10 34.55 -55.37 22.46
C ASN A 10 33.23 -54.96 21.79
N ILE A 11 32.24 -55.87 21.75
CA ILE A 11 30.90 -55.57 21.22
C ILE A 11 30.17 -54.57 22.13
N GLY A 12 30.33 -54.66 23.44
CA GLY A 12 29.78 -53.67 24.39
C GLY A 12 30.35 -52.27 24.18
N TRP A 13 31.67 -52.16 23.95
CA TRP A 13 32.30 -50.89 23.60
C TRP A 13 31.78 -50.32 22.27
N LEU A 14 31.63 -51.18 21.25
CA LEU A 14 31.07 -50.77 19.96
C LEU A 14 29.62 -50.28 20.10
N ALA A 15 28.79 -51.00 20.86
CA ALA A 15 27.41 -50.63 21.13
C ALA A 15 27.31 -49.29 21.87
N LEU A 16 28.23 -49.02 22.81
CA LEU A 16 28.30 -47.74 23.53
C LEU A 16 28.61 -46.59 22.58
N VAL A 17 29.62 -46.73 21.71
CA VAL A 17 29.96 -45.71 20.71
C VAL A 17 28.80 -45.47 19.75
N PHE A 18 28.15 -46.54 19.29
CA PHE A 18 27.00 -46.44 18.39
C PHE A 18 25.80 -45.74 19.06
N MET A 19 25.57 -46.03 20.34
CA MET A 19 24.55 -45.35 21.15
C MET A 19 24.83 -43.85 21.25
N VAL A 20 26.06 -43.45 21.59
CA VAL A 20 26.46 -42.03 21.62
C VAL A 20 26.27 -41.36 20.25
N ALA A 21 26.62 -42.04 19.15
CA ALA A 21 26.43 -41.51 17.80
C ALA A 21 24.94 -41.29 17.47
N ILE A 22 24.06 -42.20 17.87
CA ILE A 22 22.60 -42.05 17.71
C ILE A 22 22.10 -40.87 18.54
N LEU A 23 22.60 -40.66 19.75
CA LEU A 23 22.22 -39.51 20.58
C LEU A 23 22.75 -38.17 20.04
N LEU A 24 23.87 -38.16 19.33
CA LEU A 24 24.41 -36.96 18.70
C LEU A 24 23.65 -36.54 17.43
N TYR A 25 22.98 -37.48 16.77
CA TYR A 25 22.19 -37.22 15.56
C TYR A 25 21.12 -36.10 15.74
N PRO A 26 20.22 -36.14 16.76
CA PRO A 26 19.24 -35.09 16.96
C PRO A 26 19.88 -33.74 17.30
N LEU A 27 21.05 -33.72 17.95
CA LEU A 27 21.77 -32.49 18.24
C LEU A 27 22.18 -31.74 16.97
N SER A 28 22.57 -32.48 15.92
CA SER A 28 22.88 -31.90 14.60
C SER A 28 21.63 -31.45 13.83
N LEU A 29 20.50 -32.14 14.00
CA LEU A 29 19.25 -31.77 13.34
C LEU A 29 18.56 -30.57 13.99
N ASN A 30 18.69 -30.40 15.31
CA ASN A 30 18.08 -29.30 16.05
C ASN A 30 18.58 -27.91 15.59
N VAL A 31 19.77 -27.83 14.98
CA VAL A 31 20.29 -26.57 14.41
C VAL A 31 19.41 -26.05 13.27
N ALA A 32 18.86 -26.94 12.45
CA ALA A 32 17.97 -26.53 11.35
C ALA A 32 16.62 -26.03 11.85
N ALA A 33 16.06 -26.68 12.87
CA ALA A 33 14.80 -26.25 13.50
C ALA A 33 14.95 -24.91 14.22
N THR A 34 16.01 -24.76 15.03
CA THR A 34 16.30 -23.50 15.74
C THR A 34 16.59 -22.34 14.79
N HIS A 35 17.25 -22.58 13.65
CA HIS A 35 17.43 -21.55 12.63
C HIS A 35 16.09 -21.13 12.01
N SER A 36 15.17 -22.06 11.76
CA SER A 36 13.83 -21.74 11.26
C SER A 36 13.03 -20.90 12.26
N ASP A 37 13.10 -21.24 13.54
CA ASP A 37 12.42 -20.49 14.60
C ASP A 37 12.99 -19.07 14.73
N LEU A 38 14.33 -18.93 14.62
CA LEU A 38 14.98 -17.62 14.63
C LEU A 38 14.51 -16.75 13.46
N VAL A 39 14.42 -17.32 12.24
CA VAL A 39 13.92 -16.60 11.06
C VAL A 39 12.45 -16.19 11.23
N ALA A 40 11.63 -16.99 11.91
CA ALA A 40 10.25 -16.63 12.21
C ALA A 40 10.16 -15.43 13.17
N VAL A 41 10.95 -15.45 14.25
CA VAL A 41 11.03 -14.34 15.21
C VAL A 41 11.58 -13.06 14.57
N ASP A 42 12.60 -13.16 13.71
CA ASP A 42 13.14 -12.00 12.99
C ASP A 42 12.08 -11.33 12.10
N ARG A 43 11.20 -12.12 11.47
CA ARG A 43 10.08 -11.59 10.68
C ARG A 43 9.07 -10.86 11.55
N GLU A 44 8.72 -11.43 12.70
CA GLU A 44 7.82 -10.81 13.68
C GLU A 44 8.40 -9.47 14.17
N ILE A 45 9.69 -9.43 14.51
CA ILE A 45 10.39 -8.19 14.91
C ILE A 45 10.29 -7.12 13.81
N LEU A 46 10.48 -7.49 12.54
CA LEU A 46 10.38 -6.55 11.42
C LEU A 46 8.95 -6.04 11.22
N GLU A 47 7.94 -6.88 11.42
CA GLU A 47 6.54 -6.49 11.37
C GLU A 47 6.18 -5.52 12.50
N THR A 48 6.53 -5.85 13.74
CA THR A 48 6.31 -4.98 14.91
C THR A 48 7.04 -3.64 14.76
N LYS A 49 8.28 -3.63 14.25
CA LYS A 49 9.01 -2.37 13.97
C LYS A 49 8.27 -1.49 12.97
N ARG A 50 7.67 -2.10 11.95
CA ARG A 50 6.87 -1.37 10.95
C ARG A 50 5.61 -0.78 11.58
N GLU A 51 4.91 -1.54 12.40
CA GLU A 51 3.74 -1.07 13.14
C GLU A 51 4.10 0.11 14.07
N ILE A 52 5.19 0.00 14.83
CA ILE A 52 5.69 1.09 15.68
C ILE A 52 5.98 2.34 14.83
N SER A 53 6.64 2.18 13.67
CA SER A 53 6.95 3.33 12.80
C SER A 53 5.68 4.00 12.25
N PHE A 54 4.64 3.20 11.95
CA PHE A 54 3.34 3.69 11.51
C PHE A 54 2.62 4.45 12.63
N LEU A 55 2.54 3.87 13.83
CA LEU A 55 1.93 4.50 15.00
C LEU A 55 2.65 5.81 15.37
N GLN A 56 3.97 5.85 15.28
CA GLN A 56 4.74 7.08 15.50
C GLN A 56 4.43 8.15 14.45
N ALA A 57 4.25 7.77 13.18
CA ALA A 57 3.87 8.71 12.15
C ALA A 57 2.47 9.29 12.43
N GLU A 58 1.51 8.45 12.82
CA GLU A 58 0.16 8.90 13.19
C GLU A 58 0.15 9.81 14.42
N ILE A 59 0.93 9.50 15.46
CA ILE A 59 1.03 10.35 16.64
C ILE A 59 1.66 11.70 16.28
N ARG A 60 2.73 11.71 15.46
CA ARG A 60 3.37 12.95 15.01
C ARG A 60 2.41 13.84 14.22
N THR A 61 1.60 13.26 13.33
CA THR A 61 0.62 14.04 12.57
C THR A 61 -0.46 14.61 13.49
N ARG A 62 -0.99 13.81 14.43
CA ARG A 62 -1.99 14.27 15.41
C ARG A 62 -1.45 15.36 16.35
N ALA A 63 -0.23 15.19 16.87
CA ALA A 63 0.40 16.19 17.74
C ALA A 63 0.73 17.49 16.98
N SER A 64 1.14 17.40 15.71
CA SER A 64 1.44 18.59 14.91
C SER A 64 0.22 19.48 14.67
N LEU A 65 -0.98 18.90 14.53
CA LEU A 65 -2.22 19.65 14.38
C LEU A 65 -2.58 20.40 15.68
N GLN A 66 -2.45 19.74 16.83
CA GLN A 66 -2.70 20.39 18.13
C GLN A 66 -1.71 21.53 18.38
N GLN A 67 -0.44 21.35 18.04
CA GLN A 67 0.56 22.41 18.17
C GLN A 67 0.28 23.58 17.23
N LEU A 68 -0.15 23.31 15.98
CA LEU A 68 -0.56 24.36 15.05
C LEU A 68 -1.79 25.12 15.56
N GLU A 69 -2.75 24.43 16.17
CA GLU A 69 -3.92 25.04 16.80
C GLU A 69 -3.53 25.94 17.98
N GLU A 70 -2.67 25.45 18.88
CA GLU A 70 -2.16 26.22 20.02
C GLU A 70 -1.38 27.46 19.56
N TRP A 71 -0.54 27.34 18.53
CA TRP A 71 0.20 28.47 17.97
C TRP A 71 -0.70 29.47 17.25
N ASN A 72 -1.72 28.97 16.55
CA ASN A 72 -2.71 29.81 15.90
C ASN A 72 -3.52 30.58 16.94
N GLU A 73 -3.98 29.93 18.02
CA GLU A 73 -4.69 30.58 19.12
C GLU A 73 -3.83 31.63 19.83
N LEU A 74 -2.56 31.30 20.13
CA LEU A 74 -1.65 32.21 20.84
C LEU A 74 -1.28 33.45 20.03
N LEU A 75 -1.13 33.34 18.70
CA LEU A 75 -0.52 34.38 17.88
C LEU A 75 -1.51 35.12 16.97
N TYR A 76 -2.51 34.42 16.42
CA TYR A 76 -3.36 34.95 15.36
C TYR A 76 -4.87 34.89 15.65
N GLY A 77 -5.31 33.96 16.50
CA GLY A 77 -6.72 33.74 16.83
C GLY A 77 -7.58 33.33 15.62
N TYR A 78 -6.99 32.77 14.55
CA TYR A 78 -7.79 32.36 13.40
C TYR A 78 -8.70 31.20 13.78
N GLN A 79 -9.98 31.33 13.43
CA GLN A 79 -10.96 30.24 13.55
C GLN A 79 -11.33 29.76 12.14
N PRO A 80 -11.58 28.46 11.95
CA PRO A 80 -12.10 27.97 10.69
C PRO A 80 -13.44 28.66 10.38
N PRO A 81 -13.71 29.02 9.12
CA PRO A 81 -14.93 29.71 8.73
C PRO A 81 -16.16 28.85 9.07
N LEU A 82 -17.15 29.50 9.67
CA LEU A 82 -18.42 28.87 10.02
C LEU A 82 -19.24 28.58 8.75
N ALA A 83 -20.11 27.57 8.80
CA ALA A 83 -21.01 27.22 7.68
C ALA A 83 -21.83 28.41 7.15
N GLN A 84 -22.14 29.38 8.02
CA GLN A 84 -22.88 30.61 7.69
C GLN A 84 -22.07 31.64 6.90
N GLN A 85 -20.73 31.51 6.89
CA GLN A 85 -19.83 32.38 6.12
C GLN A 85 -19.64 31.86 4.69
N PHE A 86 -20.13 30.66 4.39
CA PHE A 86 -20.12 30.11 3.04
C PHE A 86 -21.40 30.48 2.30
N VAL A 87 -21.23 30.87 1.05
CA VAL A 87 -22.32 31.21 0.14
C VAL A 87 -22.86 29.94 -0.50
N ASN A 88 -24.17 29.74 -0.46
CA ASN A 88 -24.81 28.53 -0.99
C ASN A 88 -25.11 28.68 -2.49
N GLY A 89 -24.18 28.22 -3.32
CA GLY A 89 -24.36 28.05 -4.77
C GLY A 89 -24.04 29.29 -5.62
N GLU A 90 -24.04 29.09 -6.94
CA GLU A 90 -23.64 30.10 -7.92
C GLU A 90 -24.57 31.32 -7.95
N ALA A 91 -25.87 31.14 -7.70
CA ALA A 91 -26.83 32.25 -7.67
C ALA A 91 -26.55 33.23 -6.52
N ALA A 92 -26.27 32.71 -5.31
CA ALA A 92 -25.94 33.54 -4.17
C ALA A 92 -24.52 34.16 -4.30
N LEU A 93 -23.62 33.53 -5.06
CA LEU A 93 -22.31 34.08 -5.39
C LEU A 93 -22.43 35.23 -6.41
N ALA A 94 -23.34 35.11 -7.38
CA ALA A 94 -23.64 36.14 -8.37
C ALA A 94 -24.22 37.41 -7.70
N GLU A 95 -25.03 37.23 -6.66
CA GLU A 95 -25.56 38.34 -5.84
C GLU A 95 -24.44 39.08 -5.08
N LEU A 96 -23.41 38.36 -4.61
CA LEU A 96 -22.27 38.95 -3.90
C LEU A 96 -21.30 39.70 -4.82
N THR A 97 -21.23 39.35 -6.11
CA THR A 97 -20.30 39.95 -7.08
C THR A 97 -20.68 41.39 -7.44
N GLY A 98 -21.95 41.79 -7.30
CA GLY A 98 -22.41 43.17 -7.52
C GLY A 98 -22.31 43.60 -9.00
N ASP A 99 -23.45 44.00 -9.56
CA ASP A 99 -23.63 44.34 -10.97
C ASP A 99 -23.14 43.23 -11.92
N LEU A 100 -24.09 42.37 -12.29
CA LEU A 100 -23.91 41.50 -13.45
C LEU A 100 -23.60 42.42 -14.63
N GLN A 101 -22.32 42.50 -15.02
CA GLN A 101 -21.94 42.96 -16.36
C GLN A 101 -22.91 42.28 -17.30
N GLU A 102 -23.77 43.09 -17.93
CA GLU A 102 -24.89 42.66 -18.74
C GLU A 102 -24.34 41.69 -19.79
N THR A 103 -24.36 40.39 -19.49
CA THR A 103 -23.81 39.37 -20.37
C THR A 103 -24.77 39.28 -21.53
N LYS A 104 -24.47 40.08 -22.54
CA LYS A 104 -25.11 40.06 -23.85
C LYS A 104 -25.23 38.59 -24.26
N PRO A 105 -26.44 38.11 -24.62
CA PRO A 105 -26.65 36.69 -24.89
C PRO A 105 -25.64 36.26 -25.95
N VAL A 106 -24.82 35.26 -25.61
CA VAL A 106 -23.91 34.61 -26.56
C VAL A 106 -24.79 33.98 -27.63
N MET A 107 -24.88 34.64 -28.77
CA MET A 107 -25.52 34.10 -29.97
C MET A 107 -24.71 32.89 -30.41
N MET A 108 -25.19 31.70 -30.06
CA MET A 108 -24.80 30.47 -30.71
C MET A 108 -25.31 30.55 -32.14
N ALA A 109 -24.40 30.64 -33.12
CA ALA A 109 -24.76 30.43 -34.51
C ALA A 109 -25.09 28.94 -34.68
N SER A 110 -26.37 28.59 -34.56
CA SER A 110 -26.87 27.32 -35.09
C SER A 110 -26.75 27.39 -36.60
N ALA A 111 -25.84 26.60 -37.18
CA ALA A 111 -25.90 26.30 -38.60
C ALA A 111 -27.26 25.66 -38.89
N ASP A 112 -28.00 26.23 -39.83
CA ASP A 112 -29.30 25.75 -40.28
C ASP A 112 -29.22 24.25 -40.59
N ILE A 113 -29.93 23.47 -39.77
CA ILE A 113 -30.40 22.15 -40.12
C ILE A 113 -31.92 22.25 -40.10
N ASP A 114 -32.51 22.17 -41.28
CA ASP A 114 -33.95 22.16 -41.50
C ASP A 114 -34.62 21.08 -40.64
N VAL A 115 -35.36 21.50 -39.61
CA VAL A 115 -36.42 20.70 -38.98
C VAL A 115 -37.59 21.61 -38.64
N ALA A 116 -38.76 21.30 -39.21
CA ALA A 116 -40.04 21.98 -39.04
C ALA A 116 -40.50 22.09 -37.56
N PRO A 117 -41.37 23.07 -37.20
CA PRO A 117 -41.70 23.34 -35.81
C PRO A 117 -42.71 22.30 -35.31
N SER A 118 -42.27 21.39 -34.44
CA SER A 118 -43.19 20.58 -33.66
C SER A 118 -43.55 21.32 -32.38
N ALA A 119 -44.78 21.82 -32.34
CA ALA A 119 -45.44 22.24 -31.12
C ALA A 119 -45.48 21.09 -30.09
N ASN A 120 -45.40 21.48 -28.82
CA ASN A 120 -45.59 20.66 -27.61
C ASN A 120 -44.57 19.54 -27.40
N GLN A 121 -43.65 19.77 -26.46
CA GLN A 121 -43.46 18.84 -25.34
C GLN A 121 -42.94 19.65 -24.14
N ALA A 122 -43.89 20.05 -23.29
CA ALA A 122 -43.60 20.23 -21.89
C ALA A 122 -43.09 18.88 -21.37
N ASN A 123 -41.78 18.77 -21.17
CA ASN A 123 -41.24 17.65 -20.43
C ASN A 123 -41.29 18.04 -18.94
N PRO A 124 -42.04 17.29 -18.11
CA PRO A 124 -42.06 17.52 -16.68
C PRO A 124 -40.68 17.26 -16.08
N ALA A 125 -40.44 17.87 -14.92
CA ALA A 125 -39.31 17.62 -14.05
C ALA A 125 -38.93 16.13 -14.02
N PRO A 126 -37.64 15.76 -13.99
CA PRO A 126 -37.27 14.37 -13.88
C PRO A 126 -37.80 13.82 -12.55
N THR A 127 -38.83 13.00 -12.66
CA THR A 127 -39.33 12.10 -11.63
C THR A 127 -38.15 11.36 -11.00
N ILE A 128 -38.17 11.32 -9.68
CA ILE A 128 -37.16 10.77 -8.76
C ILE A 128 -36.86 9.27 -9.04
N GLU A 129 -37.61 8.61 -9.91
CA GLU A 129 -37.44 7.20 -10.28
C GLU A 129 -36.25 6.91 -11.21
N ALA A 130 -35.76 7.89 -11.99
CA ALA A 130 -34.59 7.67 -12.86
C ALA A 130 -33.25 7.70 -12.11
N VAL A 131 -33.20 8.34 -10.93
CA VAL A 131 -32.03 8.29 -10.04
C VAL A 131 -31.95 6.95 -9.31
N VAL A 132 -33.09 6.29 -9.04
CA VAL A 132 -33.12 4.98 -8.35
C VAL A 132 -32.50 3.86 -9.20
N LYS A 133 -32.60 3.90 -10.53
CA LYS A 133 -31.93 2.90 -11.40
C LYS A 133 -30.42 3.10 -11.54
N LYS A 134 -29.90 4.31 -11.36
CA LYS A 134 -28.45 4.55 -11.38
C LYS A 134 -27.81 4.38 -9.99
N SER A 135 -28.56 4.57 -8.90
CA SER A 135 -28.09 4.23 -7.55
C SER A 135 -28.20 2.73 -7.22
N THR A 136 -29.08 1.97 -7.86
CA THR A 136 -29.09 0.49 -7.72
C THR A 136 -27.98 -0.22 -8.48
N ALA A 137 -27.38 0.39 -9.50
CA ALA A 137 -26.19 -0.17 -10.17
C ALA A 137 -24.87 0.06 -9.40
N ILE A 138 -24.86 1.02 -8.45
CA ILE A 138 -23.67 1.28 -7.61
C ILE A 138 -23.85 0.65 -6.22
N ALA A 139 -25.09 0.49 -5.73
CA ALA A 139 -25.38 -0.22 -4.48
C ALA A 139 -25.35 -1.76 -4.61
N ALA A 140 -25.48 -2.32 -5.83
CA ALA A 140 -25.30 -3.76 -6.06
C ALA A 140 -23.81 -4.19 -6.14
N ALA A 141 -22.87 -3.25 -6.08
CA ALA A 141 -21.43 -3.53 -6.08
C ALA A 141 -20.79 -3.52 -4.67
N VAL A 142 -21.58 -3.25 -3.60
CA VAL A 142 -21.07 -3.16 -2.21
C VAL A 142 -21.90 -4.02 -1.26
N ALA A 143 -22.21 -5.25 -1.66
CA ALA A 143 -22.81 -6.25 -0.78
C ALA A 143 -22.31 -7.65 -1.12
N THR A 144 -21.00 -7.87 -0.99
CA THR A 144 -20.45 -9.22 -0.76
C THR A 144 -19.66 -9.20 0.55
N PRO A 145 -19.95 -10.09 1.50
CA PRO A 145 -19.20 -10.15 2.75
C PRO A 145 -17.75 -10.57 2.46
N ILE A 146 -16.79 -9.76 2.96
CA ILE A 146 -15.34 -9.95 2.85
C ILE A 146 -14.85 -10.97 3.90
N PHE A 147 -15.58 -12.07 4.05
CA PHE A 147 -15.10 -13.23 4.81
C PHE A 147 -15.09 -14.43 3.86
N ALA A 148 -13.92 -14.68 3.30
CA ALA A 148 -13.66 -15.88 2.52
C ALA A 148 -13.59 -17.08 3.48
N GLU A 149 -14.57 -17.99 3.41
CA GLU A 149 -14.39 -19.37 3.81
C GLU A 149 -13.26 -20.01 2.98
N PRO A 150 -12.46 -20.92 3.57
CA PRO A 150 -11.25 -21.42 2.96
C PRO A 150 -11.57 -22.28 1.74
N VAL A 151 -11.30 -21.75 0.54
CA VAL A 151 -11.33 -22.54 -0.69
C VAL A 151 -10.27 -23.64 -0.57
N LYS A 152 -10.73 -24.90 -0.63
CA LYS A 152 -9.88 -26.08 -0.74
C LYS A 152 -8.93 -25.90 -1.93
N ARG A 153 -7.65 -25.67 -1.62
CA ARG A 153 -6.56 -25.59 -2.59
C ARG A 153 -6.42 -26.94 -3.28
N ALA A 154 -6.76 -27.00 -4.57
CA ALA A 154 -6.39 -28.12 -5.42
C ALA A 154 -4.86 -28.25 -5.43
N ALA A 155 -4.36 -29.47 -5.27
CA ALA A 155 -2.93 -29.78 -5.21
C ALA A 155 -2.18 -29.27 -6.46
N PRO A 156 -0.98 -28.67 -6.31
CA PRO A 156 -0.21 -28.20 -7.44
C PRO A 156 0.40 -29.40 -8.19
N LYS A 157 0.20 -29.46 -9.51
CA LYS A 157 1.01 -30.30 -10.41
C LYS A 157 2.45 -29.74 -10.43
N PRO A 158 3.49 -30.60 -10.42
CA PRO A 158 4.86 -30.16 -10.37
C PRO A 158 5.27 -29.60 -11.74
N VAL A 159 5.56 -28.29 -11.78
CA VAL A 159 6.21 -27.64 -12.93
C VAL A 159 7.61 -27.24 -12.48
N ALA A 160 8.61 -27.61 -13.29
CA ALA A 160 10.04 -27.43 -13.06
C ALA A 160 10.43 -25.96 -12.78
N PRO A 161 11.52 -25.71 -12.02
CA PRO A 161 11.80 -24.39 -11.44
C PRO A 161 12.26 -23.41 -12.52
N LYS A 162 11.49 -22.34 -12.71
CA LYS A 162 11.99 -21.11 -13.33
C LYS A 162 12.49 -20.24 -12.18
N VAL A 163 13.79 -19.94 -12.19
CA VAL A 163 14.45 -19.09 -11.19
C VAL A 163 13.87 -17.68 -11.35
N GLU A 164 12.80 -17.38 -10.61
CA GLU A 164 12.32 -16.03 -10.44
C GLU A 164 13.30 -15.30 -9.54
N GLN A 165 14.10 -14.40 -10.13
CA GLN A 165 14.95 -13.46 -9.41
C GLN A 165 14.11 -12.80 -8.31
N THR A 166 14.50 -13.08 -7.07
CA THR A 166 13.81 -12.57 -5.89
C THR A 166 13.84 -11.05 -5.91
N ARG A 167 12.80 -10.41 -5.36
CA ARG A 167 12.64 -8.94 -5.37
C ARG A 167 13.90 -8.22 -4.86
N THR A 168 14.61 -8.83 -3.92
CA THR A 168 15.89 -8.38 -3.35
C THR A 168 17.01 -8.34 -4.39
N GLU A 169 17.10 -9.34 -5.27
CA GLU A 169 18.11 -9.39 -6.33
C GLU A 169 17.87 -8.30 -7.39
N ARG A 170 16.60 -8.00 -7.70
CA ARG A 170 16.25 -6.88 -8.58
C ARG A 170 16.60 -5.53 -7.96
N LEU A 171 16.36 -5.36 -6.66
CA LEU A 171 16.70 -4.13 -5.94
C LEU A 171 18.22 -3.93 -5.87
N ALA A 172 19.00 -4.97 -5.62
CA ALA A 172 20.46 -4.89 -5.62
C ALA A 172 21.02 -4.51 -6.99
N ARG A 173 20.46 -5.08 -8.07
CA ARG A 173 20.81 -4.71 -9.45
C ARG A 173 20.48 -3.25 -9.76
N MET A 174 19.35 -2.75 -9.26
CA MET A 174 18.97 -1.34 -9.44
C MET A 174 19.91 -0.40 -8.68
N ASP A 175 20.29 -0.75 -7.45
CA ASP A 175 21.24 0.03 -6.65
C ASP A 175 22.61 0.14 -7.34
N GLU A 176 23.13 -0.98 -7.85
CA GLU A 176 24.40 -1.02 -8.59
C GLU A 176 24.34 -0.18 -9.89
N THR A 177 23.20 -0.17 -10.58
CA THR A 177 23.04 0.70 -11.76
C THR A 177 22.96 2.19 -11.42
N LEU A 178 22.32 2.54 -10.30
CA LEU A 178 22.10 3.93 -9.88
C LEU A 178 23.33 4.55 -9.21
N LEU A 179 24.13 3.74 -8.51
CA LEU A 179 25.39 4.14 -7.86
C LEU A 179 26.63 3.82 -8.69
N SER A 180 26.49 3.60 -10.00
CA SER A 180 27.64 3.38 -10.85
C SER A 180 28.60 4.58 -10.83
N ASP A 181 29.89 4.31 -10.66
CA ASP A 181 30.94 5.33 -10.58
C ASP A 181 30.95 6.28 -11.79
N ASP A 182 30.53 5.79 -12.95
CA ASP A 182 30.45 6.57 -14.19
C ASP A 182 29.31 7.61 -14.13
N LEU A 183 28.15 7.25 -13.57
CA LEU A 183 27.01 8.15 -13.38
C LEU A 183 27.32 9.20 -12.29
N LEU A 184 27.95 8.79 -11.19
CA LEU A 184 28.44 9.72 -10.16
C LEU A 184 29.46 10.71 -10.73
N ARG A 185 30.36 10.24 -11.60
CA ARG A 185 31.34 11.08 -12.27
C ARG A 185 30.70 12.06 -13.25
N ASP A 186 29.72 11.63 -14.04
CA ASP A 186 28.97 12.50 -14.95
C ASP A 186 28.19 13.59 -14.20
N ILE A 187 27.49 13.24 -13.11
CA ILE A 187 26.81 14.21 -12.24
C ILE A 187 27.83 15.21 -11.66
N SER A 188 28.98 14.73 -11.19
CA SER A 188 30.02 15.61 -10.64
C SER A 188 30.56 16.57 -11.70
N ALA A 189 30.80 16.08 -12.92
CA ALA A 189 31.32 16.89 -14.03
C ALA A 189 30.29 17.93 -14.48
N LYS A 190 29.03 17.54 -14.60
CA LYS A 190 27.93 18.45 -14.95
C LYS A 190 27.72 19.53 -13.89
N SER A 191 27.75 19.17 -12.60
CA SER A 191 27.63 20.13 -11.50
C SER A 191 28.80 21.14 -11.48
N ALA A 192 30.02 20.69 -11.79
CA ALA A 192 31.18 21.56 -11.87
C ALA A 192 31.09 22.52 -13.06
N ASN A 193 30.47 22.09 -14.16
CA ASN A 193 30.25 22.93 -15.34
C ASN A 193 29.17 23.99 -15.09
N GLU A 194 28.09 23.65 -14.37
CA GLU A 194 27.06 24.61 -13.96
C GLU A 194 27.60 25.66 -12.99
N ARG A 195 28.49 25.29 -12.06
CA ARG A 195 29.13 26.25 -11.14
C ARG A 195 30.05 27.27 -11.82
N ARG A 196 30.48 27.01 -13.05
CA ARG A 196 31.37 27.90 -13.83
C ARG A 196 30.60 28.83 -14.76
N ARG A 197 29.28 28.71 -14.84
CA ARG A 197 28.40 29.51 -15.67
C ARG A 197 27.70 30.59 -14.84
#